data_AF-A0A4R5XQU2-F1
#
_entry.id   AF-A0A4R5XQU2-F1
#
_cell.length_a   1.000
_cell.length_b   1.000
_cell.length_c   1.000
_cell.angle_alpha   90.00
_cell.angle_beta   90.00
_cell.angle_gamma   90.00
#
_symmetry.space_group_name_H-M   'P 1'
#
loop_
_entity.id
_entity.type
_entity.pdbx_description
1 polymer ?
#
loop_
_entity_poly.entity_id
_entity_poly.type
_entity_poly.pdbx_seq_one_letter_code
_entity_poly.pdbx_strand_id
1 'polypeptide(L)'
;MPGVIPSSMAATSASPHRPRKSNTSGSFPTSRAGSALLWALYRLATLDLAGIRRFPPEGVFPLADVTNPLLGPIGAAQIFGPQKGAGTAHIQFLERGLGKLASLLPSSPHAEGAGAAGGEACGLATWGPQHVNARLLLARR
;
A
#
# COMPACT_ATOMS: atom_id res chain seq x y z
N MET A 1 20.11 70.47 27.91
CA MET A 1 19.04 69.69 28.59
C MET A 1 18.50 68.66 27.59
N PRO A 2 18.25 67.42 28.01
CA PRO A 2 19.12 66.28 27.69
C PRO A 2 18.41 65.12 26.96
N GLY A 3 19.19 64.10 26.58
CA GLY A 3 18.72 62.76 26.19
C GLY A 3 19.86 61.96 25.55
N VAL A 4 20.84 61.47 26.34
CA VAL A 4 20.89 60.13 26.95
C VAL A 4 21.00 58.99 25.88
N ILE A 5 22.25 58.52 25.74
CA ILE A 5 22.78 57.22 25.23
C ILE A 5 22.15 56.00 25.96
N PRO A 6 22.41 54.71 25.62
CA PRO A 6 23.21 54.08 24.54
C PRO A 6 22.56 52.80 23.93
N SER A 7 23.23 52.14 22.96
CA SER A 7 23.67 50.72 23.07
C SER A 7 23.99 50.09 21.71
N SER A 8 25.21 49.55 21.60
CA SER A 8 25.63 48.68 20.52
C SER A 8 24.87 47.35 20.59
N MET A 9 24.33 46.88 19.47
CA MET A 9 23.94 45.49 19.29
C MET A 9 24.38 45.00 17.93
N ALA A 10 25.04 43.85 17.96
CA ALA A 10 25.66 43.14 16.87
C ALA A 10 24.69 42.88 15.71
N ALA A 11 25.08 43.26 14.49
CA ALA A 11 24.54 42.71 13.26
C ALA A 11 25.37 41.49 12.88
N THR A 12 25.05 40.33 13.46
CA THR A 12 25.49 39.03 12.96
C THR A 12 24.91 38.84 11.57
N SER A 13 25.78 38.71 10.57
CA SER A 13 25.42 38.46 9.18
C SER A 13 24.57 37.18 9.06
N ALA A 14 23.27 37.35 8.81
CA ALA A 14 22.36 36.28 8.51
C ALA A 14 22.73 35.67 7.14
N SER A 15 23.25 34.46 7.18
CA SER A 15 23.48 33.60 6.02
C SER A 15 22.16 33.37 5.27
N PRO A 16 22.12 33.45 3.92
CA PRO A 16 20.87 33.35 3.18
C PRO A 16 20.27 31.96 3.37
N HIS A 17 19.06 31.97 3.93
CA HIS A 17 18.21 30.82 4.14
C HIS A 17 18.04 30.03 2.83
N ARG A 18 18.74 28.89 2.73
CA ARG A 18 18.58 27.95 1.62
C ARG A 18 17.10 27.53 1.60
N PRO A 19 16.35 27.72 0.49
CA PRO A 19 14.96 27.32 0.47
C PRO A 19 14.85 25.82 0.75
N ARG A 20 14.13 25.49 1.83
CA ARG A 20 13.75 24.13 2.20
C ARG A 20 12.97 23.56 1.01
N LYS A 21 13.55 22.59 0.30
CA LYS A 21 12.87 21.89 -0.80
C LYS A 21 11.55 21.33 -0.25
N SER A 22 10.45 21.93 -0.67
CA SER A 22 9.12 21.37 -0.49
C SER A 22 9.08 20.07 -1.29
N ASN A 23 9.14 18.93 -0.59
CA ASN A 23 8.92 17.63 -1.20
C ASN A 23 7.43 17.48 -1.54
N THR A 24 6.99 18.17 -2.58
CA THR A 24 5.67 18.05 -3.21
C THR A 24 5.79 17.51 -4.62
N SER A 25 6.71 16.56 -4.82
CA SER A 25 6.66 15.65 -5.96
C SER A 25 6.57 14.23 -5.41
N GLY A 26 5.45 13.56 -5.70
CA GLY A 26 5.36 12.11 -5.56
C GLY A 26 6.42 11.50 -6.45
N SER A 27 7.58 11.18 -5.86
CA SER A 27 8.66 10.54 -6.57
C SER A 27 8.21 9.12 -6.89
N PHE A 28 7.88 8.88 -8.17
CA PHE A 28 7.69 7.54 -8.71
C PHE A 28 8.84 6.63 -8.24
N PRO A 29 8.61 5.32 -7.96
CA PRO A 29 9.70 4.42 -7.65
C PRO A 29 10.70 4.46 -8.81
N THR A 30 11.83 5.12 -8.58
CA THR A 30 12.90 5.30 -9.56
C THR A 30 13.72 4.02 -9.74
N SER A 31 13.51 3.02 -8.88
CA SER A 31 13.99 1.68 -9.14
C SER A 31 13.21 1.10 -10.32
N ARG A 32 13.94 0.56 -11.32
CA ARG A 32 13.35 -0.14 -12.47
C ARG A 32 12.32 -1.19 -12.04
N ALA A 33 12.56 -1.87 -10.91
CA ALA A 33 11.68 -2.90 -10.39
C ALA A 33 10.34 -2.34 -9.86
N GLY A 34 10.36 -1.25 -9.08
CA GLY A 34 9.15 -0.67 -8.50
C GLY A 34 8.24 -0.01 -9.54
N SER A 35 8.82 0.62 -10.56
CA SER A 35 8.07 1.17 -11.69
C SER A 35 7.52 0.07 -12.61
N ALA A 36 8.27 -1.01 -12.86
CA ALA A 36 7.80 -2.14 -13.65
C ALA A 36 6.58 -2.86 -13.03
N LEU A 37 6.58 -3.07 -11.70
CA LEU A 37 5.46 -3.73 -11.01
C LEU A 37 4.16 -2.92 -11.09
N LEU A 38 4.26 -1.60 -10.94
CA LEU A 38 3.12 -0.70 -11.14
C LEU A 38 2.60 -0.81 -12.58
N TRP A 39 3.48 -0.72 -13.57
CA TRP A 39 3.06 -0.86 -14.97
C TRP A 39 2.42 -2.21 -15.30
N ALA A 40 2.87 -3.30 -14.67
CA ALA A 40 2.29 -4.62 -14.85
C ALA A 40 0.82 -4.68 -14.42
N LEU A 41 0.48 -4.13 -13.24
CA LEU A 41 -0.91 -4.06 -12.79
C LEU A 41 -1.77 -3.17 -13.70
N TYR A 42 -1.20 -2.10 -14.25
CA TYR A 42 -1.94 -1.23 -15.16
C TYR A 42 -2.27 -1.88 -16.50
N ARG A 43 -1.39 -2.76 -17.00
CA ARG A 43 -1.55 -3.48 -18.28
C ARG A 43 -2.23 -4.84 -18.16
N LEU A 44 -2.61 -5.26 -16.95
CA LEU A 44 -3.31 -6.50 -16.73
C LEU A 44 -4.64 -6.51 -17.51
N ALA A 45 -4.84 -7.54 -18.34
CA ALA A 45 -6.01 -7.66 -19.21
C ALA A 45 -6.66 -9.05 -19.13
N THR A 46 -5.87 -10.10 -18.93
CA THR A 46 -6.33 -11.49 -18.89
C THR A 46 -5.71 -12.21 -17.70
N LEU A 47 -6.47 -13.13 -17.12
CA LEU A 47 -6.02 -14.05 -16.09
C LEU A 47 -6.19 -15.48 -16.65
N ASP A 48 -5.08 -16.20 -16.78
CA ASP A 48 -5.09 -17.62 -17.12
C ASP A 48 -4.69 -18.43 -15.89
N LEU A 49 -5.61 -19.28 -15.43
CA LEU A 49 -5.41 -20.16 -14.28
C LEU A 49 -5.09 -21.60 -14.73
N ALA A 50 -4.97 -21.85 -16.04
CA ALA A 50 -4.59 -23.15 -16.57
C ALA A 50 -3.19 -23.55 -16.06
N GLY A 51 -3.06 -24.80 -15.63
CA GLY A 51 -1.78 -25.34 -15.14
C GLY A 51 -1.43 -24.99 -13.70
N ILE A 52 -2.25 -24.19 -12.99
CA ILE A 52 -2.08 -24.03 -11.54
C ILE A 52 -2.38 -25.37 -10.85
N ARG A 53 -1.51 -25.77 -9.92
CA ARG A 53 -1.65 -27.01 -9.15
C ARG A 53 -3.03 -27.06 -8.49
N ARG A 54 -3.67 -28.22 -8.55
CA ARG A 54 -4.94 -28.44 -7.85
C ARG A 54 -4.77 -28.28 -6.34
N PHE A 55 -5.84 -27.79 -5.73
CA PHE A 55 -5.90 -27.57 -4.30
C PHE A 55 -5.73 -28.89 -3.53
N PRO A 56 -5.03 -28.88 -2.38
CA PRO A 56 -5.07 -30.00 -1.45
C PRO A 56 -6.52 -30.27 -1.00
N PRO A 57 -6.98 -31.53 -0.94
CA PRO A 57 -8.33 -31.87 -0.47
C PRO A 57 -8.68 -31.26 0.89
N GLU A 58 -7.67 -31.12 1.76
CA GLU A 58 -7.76 -30.65 3.14
C GLU A 58 -7.94 -29.15 3.31
N GLY A 59 -7.76 -28.33 2.27
CA GLY A 59 -7.82 -26.89 2.43
C GLY A 59 -6.47 -26.20 2.52
N VAL A 60 -6.46 -24.91 2.18
CA VAL A 60 -5.39 -23.97 2.50
C VAL A 60 -6.04 -22.83 3.25
N PHE A 61 -5.60 -22.62 4.48
CA PHE A 61 -6.13 -21.60 5.38
C PHE A 61 -5.08 -20.51 5.59
N PRO A 62 -5.10 -19.45 4.78
CA PRO A 62 -4.18 -18.34 4.99
C PRO A 62 -4.50 -17.67 6.33
N LEU A 63 -3.49 -17.56 7.18
CA LEU A 63 -3.59 -16.84 8.43
C LEU A 63 -3.33 -15.35 8.18
N ALA A 64 -4.34 -14.53 8.41
CA ALA A 64 -4.24 -13.08 8.41
C ALA A 64 -4.54 -12.54 9.81
N ASP A 65 -3.75 -11.58 10.26
CA ASP A 65 -3.91 -10.82 11.50
C ASP A 65 -4.68 -9.50 11.29
N VAL A 66 -4.98 -9.17 10.03
CA VAL A 66 -5.71 -7.97 9.61
C VAL A 66 -7.04 -8.34 8.95
N THR A 67 -8.05 -7.48 9.11
CA THR A 67 -9.36 -7.62 8.46
C THR A 67 -9.53 -6.72 7.24
N ASN A 68 -8.51 -5.92 6.91
CA ASN A 68 -8.57 -4.97 5.81
C ASN A 68 -8.92 -5.64 4.48
N PRO A 69 -9.91 -5.11 3.72
CA PRO A 69 -10.21 -5.57 2.37
C PRO A 69 -9.06 -5.22 1.41
N LEU A 70 -9.14 -5.72 0.18
CA LEU A 70 -8.17 -5.38 -0.86
C LEU A 70 -8.27 -3.90 -1.26
N LEU A 71 -9.49 -3.40 -1.43
CA LEU A 71 -9.80 -2.07 -1.98
C LEU A 71 -10.64 -1.24 -1.02
N GLY A 72 -10.60 0.08 -1.19
CA GLY A 72 -11.41 1.06 -0.50
C GLY A 72 -10.62 1.89 0.53
N PRO A 73 -11.32 2.74 1.30
CA PRO A 73 -10.68 3.66 2.26
C PRO A 73 -9.84 2.98 3.33
N ILE A 74 -10.18 1.73 3.67
CA ILE A 74 -9.44 0.87 4.61
C ILE A 74 -8.73 -0.29 3.90
N GLY A 75 -8.51 -0.17 2.58
CA GLY A 75 -7.94 -1.18 1.72
C GLY A 75 -6.42 -1.32 1.85
N ALA A 76 -5.87 -2.31 1.16
CA ALA A 76 -4.46 -2.70 1.29
C ALA A 76 -3.49 -1.55 0.99
N ALA A 77 -3.69 -0.84 -0.13
CA ALA A 77 -2.80 0.24 -0.54
C ALA A 77 -2.91 1.45 0.39
N GLN A 78 -4.12 1.77 0.86
CA GLN A 78 -4.36 2.90 1.76
C GLN A 78 -3.70 2.69 3.13
N ILE A 79 -3.85 1.49 3.72
CA ILE A 79 -3.41 1.21 5.08
C ILE A 79 -1.94 0.78 5.13
N PHE A 80 -1.51 -0.10 4.23
CA PHE A 80 -0.16 -0.68 4.29
C PHE A 80 0.84 -0.02 3.33
N GLY A 81 0.37 0.80 2.37
CA GLY A 81 1.23 1.53 1.45
C GLY A 81 2.15 2.55 2.13
N PRO A 82 1.65 3.47 2.98
CA PRO A 82 2.45 4.53 3.59
C PRO A 82 3.66 4.00 4.38
N GLN A 83 3.48 2.94 5.18
CA GLN A 83 4.56 2.32 5.95
C GLN A 83 5.61 1.61 5.07
N LYS A 84 5.28 1.31 3.81
CA LYS A 84 6.19 0.76 2.79
C LYS A 84 6.79 1.87 1.89
N GLY A 85 6.58 3.15 2.21
CA GLY A 85 7.09 4.29 1.45
C GLY A 85 6.24 4.68 0.24
N ALA A 86 5.00 4.19 0.12
CA ALA A 86 4.10 4.60 -0.95
C ALA A 86 3.52 6.00 -0.66
N GLY A 87 3.85 6.98 -1.52
CA GLY A 87 3.20 8.29 -1.50
C GLY A 87 1.77 8.24 -2.08
N THR A 88 1.02 9.34 -1.95
CA THR A 88 -0.38 9.43 -2.40
C THR A 88 -0.59 9.01 -3.85
N ALA A 89 0.30 9.42 -4.76
CA ALA A 89 0.23 9.02 -6.17
C ALA A 89 0.41 7.51 -6.37
N HIS A 90 1.30 6.87 -5.60
CA HIS A 90 1.50 5.42 -5.63
C HIS A 90 0.28 4.69 -5.11
N ILE A 91 -0.30 5.18 -4.02
CA ILE A 91 -1.49 4.57 -3.42
C ILE A 91 -2.65 4.61 -4.42
N GLN A 92 -2.92 5.75 -5.04
CA GLN A 92 -3.97 5.86 -6.07
C GLN A 92 -3.71 4.95 -7.27
N PHE A 93 -2.44 4.79 -7.66
CA PHE A 93 -2.07 3.92 -8.75
C PHE A 93 -2.28 2.44 -8.38
N LEU A 94 -1.79 2.03 -7.20
CA LEU A 94 -1.96 0.69 -6.65
C LEU A 94 -3.45 0.35 -6.51
N GLU A 95 -4.26 1.28 -6.02
CA GLU A 95 -5.70 1.09 -5.88
C GLU A 95 -6.37 0.77 -7.22
N ARG A 96 -6.03 1.51 -8.28
CA ARG A 96 -6.54 1.25 -9.64
C ARG A 96 -6.03 -0.07 -10.20
N GLY A 97 -4.74 -0.37 -9.99
CA GLY A 97 -4.12 -1.61 -10.46
C GLY A 97 -4.68 -2.86 -9.80
N LEU A 98 -4.82 -2.83 -8.48
CA LEU A 98 -5.47 -3.88 -7.68
C LEU A 98 -6.96 -3.99 -8.02
N GLY A 99 -7.63 -2.87 -8.34
CA GLY A 99 -9.00 -2.87 -8.83
C GLY A 99 -9.15 -3.63 -10.15
N LYS A 100 -8.23 -3.42 -11.10
CA LYS A 100 -8.18 -4.20 -12.35
C LYS A 100 -7.93 -5.67 -12.08
N LEU A 101 -6.94 -6.00 -11.25
CA LEU A 101 -6.66 -7.39 -10.86
C LEU A 101 -7.90 -8.05 -10.23
N ALA A 102 -8.54 -7.39 -9.28
CA ALA A 102 -9.74 -7.88 -8.62
C ALA A 102 -10.89 -8.14 -9.59
N SER A 103 -11.04 -7.31 -10.63
CA SER A 103 -12.09 -7.54 -11.64
C SER A 103 -11.88 -8.81 -12.49
N LEU A 104 -10.67 -9.36 -12.50
CA LEU A 104 -10.34 -10.61 -13.19
C LEU A 104 -10.36 -11.82 -12.27
N LEU A 105 -10.36 -11.60 -10.95
CA LEU A 105 -10.37 -12.67 -9.94
C LEU A 105 -11.81 -13.05 -9.60
N PRO A 106 -12.14 -14.34 -9.43
CA PRO A 106 -13.44 -14.78 -8.92
C PRO A 106 -13.66 -14.44 -7.44
N SER A 107 -12.60 -14.14 -6.68
CA SER A 107 -12.68 -13.77 -5.26
C SER A 107 -13.11 -12.33 -5.03
N SER A 108 -13.85 -12.07 -3.95
CA SER A 108 -14.28 -10.72 -3.61
C SER A 108 -13.13 -9.86 -3.08
N PRO A 109 -12.85 -8.68 -3.68
CA PRO A 109 -11.86 -7.73 -3.14
C PRO A 109 -12.30 -7.08 -1.83
N HIS A 110 -13.57 -7.23 -1.45
CA HIS A 110 -14.14 -6.66 -0.22
C HIS A 110 -14.25 -7.69 0.91
N ALA A 111 -13.84 -8.94 0.68
CA ALA A 111 -13.78 -9.92 1.74
C ALA A 111 -12.83 -9.48 2.86
N GLU A 112 -13.18 -9.82 4.10
CA GLU A 112 -12.33 -9.52 5.25
C GLU A 112 -10.96 -10.18 5.08
N GLY A 113 -9.90 -9.39 5.28
CA GLY A 113 -8.52 -9.86 5.17
C GLY A 113 -8.03 -10.04 3.72
N ALA A 114 -8.83 -9.74 2.70
CA ALA A 114 -8.40 -9.81 1.30
C ALA A 114 -7.20 -8.89 0.98
N GLY A 115 -6.99 -7.84 1.78
CA GLY A 115 -5.86 -6.93 1.66
C GLY A 115 -4.58 -7.40 2.36
N ALA A 116 -4.61 -8.53 3.08
CA ALA A 116 -3.45 -9.06 3.76
C ALA A 116 -2.29 -9.30 2.78
N ALA A 117 -1.07 -9.07 3.28
CA ALA A 117 0.18 -9.10 2.50
C ALA A 117 0.16 -8.23 1.22
N GLY A 118 -0.68 -7.18 1.16
CA GLY A 118 -0.77 -6.32 -0.03
C GLY A 118 -1.65 -6.88 -1.15
N GLY A 119 -2.53 -7.84 -0.82
CA GLY A 119 -3.50 -8.41 -1.76
C GLY A 119 -3.21 -9.84 -2.21
N GLU A 120 -2.13 -10.45 -1.73
CA GLU A 120 -1.82 -11.86 -1.96
C GLU A 120 -2.94 -12.76 -1.44
N ALA A 121 -3.56 -12.40 -0.31
CA ALA A 121 -4.71 -13.12 0.24
C ALA A 121 -5.89 -13.16 -0.73
N CYS A 122 -6.16 -12.08 -1.47
CA CYS A 122 -7.18 -12.07 -2.52
C CYS A 122 -6.82 -13.02 -3.68
N GLY A 123 -5.55 -13.06 -4.10
CA GLY A 123 -5.10 -14.02 -5.11
C GLY A 123 -5.23 -15.48 -4.64
N LEU A 124 -4.86 -15.77 -3.40
CA LEU A 124 -5.01 -17.10 -2.79
C LEU A 124 -6.47 -17.52 -2.66
N ALA A 125 -7.38 -16.57 -2.43
CA ALA A 125 -8.83 -16.81 -2.38
C ALA A 125 -9.39 -17.34 -3.71
N THR A 126 -8.81 -16.91 -4.82
CA THR A 126 -9.15 -17.43 -6.15
C THR A 126 -8.74 -18.89 -6.33
N TRP A 127 -7.71 -19.33 -5.60
CA TRP A 127 -7.17 -20.68 -5.69
C TRP A 127 -7.94 -21.70 -4.84
N GLY A 128 -8.66 -21.28 -3.78
CA GLY A 128 -9.49 -22.19 -3.01
C GLY A 128 -10.45 -21.53 -2.00
N PRO A 129 -11.53 -22.23 -1.59
CA PRO A 129 -12.72 -21.61 -1.02
C PRO A 129 -12.68 -21.29 0.49
N GLN A 130 -11.55 -21.39 1.20
CA GLN A 130 -11.57 -21.32 2.68
C GLN A 130 -10.52 -20.40 3.27
N HIS A 131 -10.96 -19.20 3.66
CA HIS A 131 -10.21 -18.31 4.55
C HIS A 131 -10.70 -18.52 5.96
N VAL A 132 -9.78 -18.75 6.90
CA VAL A 132 -10.11 -18.65 8.32
C VAL A 132 -9.21 -17.58 8.90
N ASN A 133 -9.85 -16.52 9.43
CA ASN A 133 -9.16 -15.49 10.17
C ASN A 133 -8.37 -16.14 11.32
N ALA A 134 -7.09 -15.79 11.49
CA ALA A 134 -6.24 -16.39 12.52
C ALA A 134 -6.86 -16.25 13.92
N ARG A 135 -7.60 -15.15 14.15
CA ARG A 135 -8.36 -14.90 15.38
C ARG A 135 -9.45 -15.96 15.62
N LEU A 136 -10.14 -16.39 14.56
CA LEU A 136 -11.18 -17.42 14.66
C LEU A 136 -10.60 -18.83 14.78
N LEU A 137 -9.41 -19.06 14.21
CA LEU A 137 -8.70 -20.34 14.32
C LEU A 137 -8.14 -20.56 15.73
N LEU A 138 -7.61 -19.53 16.37
CA LEU A 138 -7.12 -19.59 17.75
C LEU A 138 -8.24 -19.68 18.78
N ALA A 139 -9.43 -19.12 18.50
CA ALA A 139 -10.60 -19.18 19.38
C ALA A 139 -11.35 -20.53 19.38
N ARG A 140 -10.92 -21.49 18.54
CA ARG A 140 -11.50 -22.85 18.46
C ARG A 140 -10.71 -23.91 19.25
N ARG A 141 -9.79 -23.50 20.11
CA ARG A 141 -9.10 -24.35 21.09
C ARG A 141 -9.54 -23.99 22.50
#